data_AF-A0A960VKR0-F1
#
_entry.id   AF-A0A960VKR0-F1
#
_cell.length_a   1.000
_cell.length_b   1.000
_cell.length_c   1.000
_cell.angle_alpha   90.00
_cell.angle_beta   90.00
_cell.angle_gamma   90.00
#
_symmetry.space_group_name_H-M   'P 1'
#
loop_
_entity.id
_entity.type
_entity.pdbx_description
1 polymer ?
#
loop_
_entity_poly.entity_id
_entity_poly.type
_entity_poly.pdbx_seq_one_letter_code
_entity_poly.pdbx_strand_id
1 'polypeptide(L)'
;MDPETSLRLLVSGRSVVRAALPGWVGPDAGPPAAADTAAALGLVRLTPVVAGPLAAAAAPWRGDLVLAASAAASQYDALREVWGRHGTGTRPLAALALAGSGFHGQHGRPWQTLPGNLHLAGAWPCDLPAAVGRVLPAWPAVALAEAVADLAPLGPEPRIKWVNDVLLGGAKVAGTLTAVRVVAGRIRVVFVGVGLNLAAAPRLVTAGAALPATALAAVPGGAPSLGVGLARVLSGLATRFAALDADGPASLLADYRRWSAVIGRDVVVWADGGTGCAPLAAGRVTAIDDGLGLVLAGHPGSITAGRLEFSESR
;
A
#
# COMPACT_ATOMS: atom_id res chain seq x y z
N MET A 1 -26.71 9.49 -23.46
CA MET A 1 -25.85 8.29 -23.32
C MET A 1 -24.56 8.77 -22.69
N ASP A 2 -24.39 8.54 -21.39
CA ASP A 2 -23.30 9.10 -20.59
C ASP A 2 -22.28 7.99 -20.26
N PRO A 3 -20.96 8.19 -20.43
CA PRO A 3 -19.96 7.13 -20.32
C PRO A 3 -19.36 7.08 -18.90
N GLU A 4 -20.18 7.04 -17.86
CA GLU A 4 -19.68 7.05 -16.46
C GLU A 4 -19.72 5.67 -15.76
N THR A 5 -18.62 5.44 -15.04
CA THR A 5 -18.40 4.43 -13.98
C THR A 5 -18.69 2.96 -14.31
N SER A 6 -17.68 2.27 -14.87
CA SER A 6 -17.64 0.80 -14.86
C SER A 6 -16.57 0.28 -13.88
N LEU A 7 -17.00 -0.51 -12.90
CA LEU A 7 -16.16 -1.37 -12.07
C LEU A 7 -15.78 -2.65 -12.87
N ARG A 8 -14.70 -3.36 -12.52
CA ARG A 8 -14.17 -4.58 -13.13
C ARG A 8 -13.54 -5.49 -12.04
N LEU A 9 -14.20 -6.54 -11.57
CA LEU A 9 -13.78 -7.47 -10.50
C LEU A 9 -13.15 -8.76 -11.07
N LEU A 10 -11.86 -9.01 -10.92
CA LEU A 10 -11.22 -10.29 -11.19
C LEU A 10 -11.52 -11.29 -10.08
N VAL A 11 -12.21 -12.37 -10.42
CA VAL A 11 -12.31 -13.57 -9.57
C VAL A 11 -11.61 -14.71 -10.30
N SER A 12 -10.76 -15.42 -9.56
CA SER A 12 -9.85 -16.48 -9.98
C SER A 12 -10.00 -17.06 -11.41
N GLY A 13 -8.95 -16.90 -12.22
CA GLY A 13 -8.59 -17.86 -13.27
C GLY A 13 -9.09 -17.60 -14.69
N ARG A 14 -10.26 -16.99 -14.91
CA ARG A 14 -10.76 -16.75 -16.29
C ARG A 14 -11.60 -15.49 -16.53
N SER A 15 -11.97 -14.69 -15.51
CA SER A 15 -12.95 -13.60 -15.72
C SER A 15 -12.84 -12.36 -14.80
N VAL A 16 -13.22 -11.19 -15.34
CA VAL A 16 -13.20 -9.79 -14.84
C VAL A 16 -14.62 -9.22 -14.86
N VAL A 17 -15.12 -8.55 -13.83
CA VAL A 17 -16.57 -8.51 -13.62
C VAL A 17 -17.16 -7.09 -13.50
N ARG A 18 -18.13 -6.67 -14.34
CA ARG A 18 -18.68 -5.28 -14.37
C ARG A 18 -19.84 -5.00 -13.38
N ALA A 19 -19.84 -3.83 -12.71
CA ALA A 19 -20.92 -3.36 -11.81
C ALA A 19 -21.64 -2.08 -12.26
N ALA A 20 -22.93 -1.95 -11.89
CA ALA A 20 -23.78 -0.76 -12.02
C ALA A 20 -24.71 -0.63 -10.79
N LEU A 21 -24.94 0.60 -10.28
CA LEU A 21 -25.88 1.02 -9.20
C LEU A 21 -27.25 1.43 -9.82
N PRO A 22 -28.49 1.33 -9.21
CA PRO A 22 -28.92 1.16 -7.79
C PRO A 22 -30.15 0.19 -7.52
N GLY A 23 -30.53 -0.03 -6.24
CA GLY A 23 -31.85 -0.56 -5.76
C GLY A 23 -31.92 -2.06 -5.38
N TRP A 24 -32.13 -2.40 -4.08
CA TRP A 24 -32.20 -3.80 -3.61
C TRP A 24 -33.25 -4.06 -2.52
N VAL A 25 -33.88 -5.25 -2.58
CA VAL A 25 -34.75 -5.85 -1.55
C VAL A 25 -34.49 -7.37 -1.50
N GLY A 26 -34.20 -7.90 -0.31
CA GLY A 26 -34.67 -9.22 0.16
C GLY A 26 -33.62 -10.34 0.39
N PRO A 27 -33.79 -11.19 1.43
CA PRO A 27 -32.70 -11.88 2.14
C PRO A 27 -32.58 -13.41 1.90
N ASP A 28 -31.53 -13.99 2.50
CA ASP A 28 -31.18 -15.42 2.69
C ASP A 28 -30.30 -16.12 1.62
N ALA A 29 -28.99 -16.32 1.94
CA ALA A 29 -28.23 -17.59 1.85
C ALA A 29 -26.69 -17.42 1.69
N GLY A 30 -25.91 -18.09 2.56
CA GLY A 30 -24.52 -18.53 2.30
C GLY A 30 -23.37 -17.54 2.56
N PRO A 31 -22.09 -18.01 2.61
CA PRO A 31 -20.92 -17.12 2.75
C PRO A 31 -20.91 -16.10 1.61
N PRO A 32 -20.48 -14.85 1.86
CA PRO A 32 -20.80 -13.72 0.98
C PRO A 32 -20.33 -14.02 -0.43
N ALA A 33 -21.28 -14.11 -1.37
CA ALA A 33 -20.94 -14.19 -2.77
C ALA A 33 -20.17 -12.92 -3.14
N ALA A 34 -19.35 -12.95 -4.20
CA ALA A 34 -18.60 -11.76 -4.66
C ALA A 34 -19.46 -10.47 -4.77
N ALA A 35 -20.79 -10.62 -4.93
CA ALA A 35 -21.78 -9.56 -4.89
C ALA A 35 -21.92 -8.82 -3.54
N ASP A 36 -21.73 -9.49 -2.39
CA ASP A 36 -21.86 -8.88 -1.06
C ASP A 36 -20.60 -8.10 -0.68
N THR A 37 -19.43 -8.61 -1.06
CA THR A 37 -18.16 -7.87 -0.94
C THR A 37 -18.17 -6.65 -1.85
N ALA A 38 -18.72 -6.83 -3.06
CA ALA A 38 -18.97 -5.75 -3.98
C ALA A 38 -19.92 -4.71 -3.33
N ALA A 39 -21.10 -5.08 -2.88
CA ALA A 39 -22.07 -4.15 -2.28
C ALA A 39 -21.53 -3.42 -1.05
N ALA A 40 -20.77 -4.10 -0.19
CA ALA A 40 -20.16 -3.51 0.99
C ALA A 40 -18.96 -2.59 0.68
N LEU A 41 -18.37 -2.72 -0.51
CA LEU A 41 -17.46 -1.76 -1.14
C LEU A 41 -18.18 -0.70 -2.00
N GLY A 42 -19.53 -0.70 -2.03
CA GLY A 42 -20.35 0.23 -2.82
C GLY A 42 -20.59 -0.18 -4.29
N LEU A 43 -20.59 -1.47 -4.61
CA LEU A 43 -20.55 -2.01 -5.98
C LEU A 43 -21.77 -2.92 -6.26
N VAL A 44 -22.53 -2.70 -7.34
CA VAL A 44 -23.95 -3.12 -7.37
C VAL A 44 -24.36 -4.17 -8.43
N ARG A 45 -23.45 -4.65 -9.28
CA ARG A 45 -23.69 -5.88 -10.09
C ARG A 45 -22.39 -6.48 -10.59
N LEU A 46 -22.42 -7.69 -11.17
CA LEU A 46 -21.20 -8.40 -11.54
C LEU A 46 -21.32 -9.18 -12.86
N THR A 47 -20.65 -8.76 -13.96
CA THR A 47 -20.59 -9.52 -15.26
C THR A 47 -19.17 -9.88 -15.76
N PRO A 48 -18.79 -11.17 -15.96
CA PRO A 48 -17.43 -11.63 -16.31
C PRO A 48 -16.85 -11.22 -17.70
N VAL A 49 -15.53 -11.00 -17.79
CA VAL A 49 -14.71 -10.53 -18.93
C VAL A 49 -13.30 -11.18 -18.87
N VAL A 50 -12.80 -11.80 -19.92
CA VAL A 50 -11.52 -12.54 -19.84
C VAL A 50 -10.31 -11.58 -19.87
N ALA A 51 -9.40 -11.61 -18.87
CA ALA A 51 -8.14 -10.85 -18.86
C ALA A 51 -6.88 -11.73 -18.71
N GLY A 52 -6.61 -12.56 -19.71
CA GLY A 52 -5.44 -13.45 -19.74
C GLY A 52 -4.08 -12.76 -19.51
N PRO A 53 -3.74 -11.64 -20.18
CA PRO A 53 -2.42 -11.02 -20.08
C PRO A 53 -2.07 -10.47 -18.68
N LEU A 54 -3.05 -9.85 -17.99
CA LEU A 54 -2.83 -9.30 -16.65
C LEU A 54 -2.63 -10.41 -15.62
N ALA A 55 -3.38 -11.52 -15.73
CA ALA A 55 -3.25 -12.64 -14.81
C ALA A 55 -1.87 -13.32 -14.90
N ALA A 56 -1.31 -13.45 -16.11
CA ALA A 56 0.03 -13.97 -16.31
C ALA A 56 1.10 -13.01 -15.75
N ALA A 57 0.99 -11.72 -16.06
CA ALA A 57 1.94 -10.70 -15.60
C ALA A 57 1.92 -10.48 -14.07
N ALA A 58 0.77 -10.72 -13.43
CA ALA A 58 0.62 -10.55 -11.98
C ALA A 58 1.04 -11.79 -11.17
N ALA A 59 1.44 -12.91 -11.80
CA ALA A 59 1.96 -14.06 -11.08
C ALA A 59 3.14 -13.65 -10.17
N PRO A 60 3.22 -14.12 -8.91
CA PRO A 60 2.45 -15.21 -8.31
C PRO A 60 1.15 -14.80 -7.60
N TRP A 61 0.55 -13.65 -7.88
CA TRP A 61 -0.76 -13.28 -7.29
C TRP A 61 -1.82 -14.37 -7.53
N ARG A 62 -2.51 -14.78 -6.45
CA ARG A 62 -3.59 -15.79 -6.43
C ARG A 62 -4.77 -15.34 -5.57
N GLY A 63 -5.17 -14.08 -5.72
CA GLY A 63 -6.31 -13.49 -5.03
C GLY A 63 -7.34 -12.89 -5.99
N ASP A 64 -8.43 -12.38 -5.41
CA ASP A 64 -9.47 -11.66 -6.13
C ASP A 64 -9.09 -10.18 -6.26
N LEU A 65 -9.33 -9.55 -7.41
CA LEU A 65 -8.96 -8.16 -7.66
C LEU A 65 -10.16 -7.33 -8.13
N VAL A 66 -10.69 -6.48 -7.28
CA VAL A 66 -11.70 -5.47 -7.61
C VAL A 66 -11.05 -4.29 -8.31
N LEU A 67 -11.61 -3.77 -9.40
CA LEU A 67 -11.15 -2.54 -10.06
C LEU A 67 -12.31 -1.57 -10.17
N ALA A 68 -12.19 -0.33 -9.71
CA ALA A 68 -13.21 0.70 -9.78
C ALA A 68 -12.78 1.87 -10.63
N ALA A 69 -13.67 2.35 -11.50
CA ALA A 69 -13.43 3.63 -12.17
C ALA A 69 -13.34 4.78 -11.15
N SER A 70 -14.18 4.75 -10.11
CA SER A 70 -14.12 5.70 -9.00
C SER A 70 -14.58 5.02 -7.70
N ALA A 71 -14.13 5.54 -6.56
CA ALA A 71 -14.61 5.16 -5.24
C ALA A 71 -15.01 6.39 -4.42
N ALA A 72 -16.20 6.34 -3.81
CA ALA A 72 -16.74 7.43 -2.99
C ALA A 72 -16.09 7.52 -1.60
N ALA A 73 -15.31 6.51 -1.20
CA ALA A 73 -14.60 6.43 0.07
C ALA A 73 -13.31 5.60 -0.09
N SER A 74 -12.47 5.64 0.95
CA SER A 74 -11.26 4.82 1.08
C SER A 74 -11.58 3.33 0.99
N GLN A 75 -11.06 2.64 -0.04
CA GLN A 75 -11.22 1.18 -0.14
C GLN A 75 -10.49 0.47 0.99
N TYR A 76 -9.40 1.07 1.48
CA TYR A 76 -8.63 0.56 2.60
C TYR A 76 -9.47 0.49 3.87
N ASP A 77 -10.23 1.54 4.18
CA ASP A 77 -11.11 1.54 5.35
C ASP A 77 -12.32 0.64 5.15
N ALA A 78 -12.92 0.68 3.95
CA ALA A 78 -14.05 -0.19 3.62
C ALA A 78 -13.68 -1.67 3.77
N LEU A 79 -12.51 -2.12 3.29
CA LEU A 79 -12.04 -3.49 3.47
C LEU A 79 -11.88 -3.86 4.96
N ARG A 80 -11.37 -2.94 5.77
CA ARG A 80 -11.20 -3.16 7.22
C ARG A 80 -12.54 -3.28 7.94
N GLU A 81 -13.50 -2.44 7.59
CA GLU A 81 -14.85 -2.43 8.13
C GLU A 81 -15.61 -3.71 7.76
N VAL A 82 -15.59 -4.08 6.48
CA VAL A 82 -16.24 -5.28 5.94
C VAL A 82 -15.67 -6.54 6.58
N TRP A 83 -14.34 -6.66 6.64
CA TRP A 83 -13.70 -7.76 7.32
C TRP A 83 -14.09 -7.79 8.81
N GLY A 84 -14.13 -6.62 9.45
CA GLY A 84 -14.56 -6.41 10.82
C GLY A 84 -15.88 -7.11 11.15
N ARG A 85 -16.89 -6.90 10.29
CA ARG A 85 -18.26 -7.40 10.44
C ARG A 85 -18.45 -8.85 9.99
N HIS A 86 -17.85 -9.23 8.87
CA HIS A 86 -18.21 -10.47 8.17
C HIS A 86 -17.13 -11.57 8.21
N GLY A 87 -15.89 -11.24 8.62
CA GLY A 87 -14.77 -12.19 8.67
C GLY A 87 -14.48 -12.80 7.29
N THR A 88 -13.88 -12.06 6.38
CA THR A 88 -14.06 -12.39 4.96
C THR A 88 -12.94 -13.22 4.34
N GLY A 89 -13.16 -14.53 4.23
CA GLY A 89 -12.54 -15.35 3.18
C GLY A 89 -11.14 -15.90 3.47
N THR A 90 -10.78 -16.95 2.72
CA THR A 90 -9.51 -17.68 2.85
C THR A 90 -8.46 -17.25 1.81
N ARG A 91 -8.80 -16.28 0.95
CA ARG A 91 -7.94 -15.82 -0.15
C ARG A 91 -7.68 -14.31 -0.09
N PRO A 92 -6.51 -13.85 -0.56
CA PRO A 92 -6.24 -12.42 -0.68
C PRO A 92 -7.26 -11.70 -1.58
N LEU A 93 -7.61 -10.48 -1.20
CA LEU A 93 -8.46 -9.57 -1.96
C LEU A 93 -7.70 -8.26 -2.19
N ALA A 94 -7.70 -7.77 -3.42
CA ALA A 94 -7.17 -6.48 -3.80
C ALA A 94 -8.29 -5.61 -4.39
N ALA A 95 -8.24 -4.31 -4.19
CA ALA A 95 -9.20 -3.35 -4.69
C ALA A 95 -8.47 -2.12 -5.24
N LEU A 96 -8.44 -1.96 -6.56
CA LEU A 96 -7.92 -0.78 -7.25
C LEU A 96 -9.05 0.22 -7.46
N ALA A 97 -8.79 1.52 -7.31
CA ALA A 97 -9.59 2.54 -7.97
C ALA A 97 -8.76 3.50 -8.83
N LEU A 98 -9.33 3.88 -9.97
CA LEU A 98 -8.70 4.82 -10.92
C LEU A 98 -8.83 6.27 -10.44
N ALA A 99 -9.89 6.58 -9.70
CA ALA A 99 -10.17 7.88 -9.09
C ALA A 99 -10.95 7.69 -7.78
N GLY A 100 -11.13 8.77 -7.01
CA GLY A 100 -12.02 8.74 -5.87
C GLY A 100 -11.79 9.88 -4.88
N SER A 101 -12.42 9.76 -3.72
CA SER A 101 -12.28 10.69 -2.60
C SER A 101 -12.14 9.95 -1.28
N GLY A 102 -11.71 10.67 -0.24
CA GLY A 102 -11.52 10.10 1.09
C GLY A 102 -10.27 9.21 1.24
N PHE A 103 -9.40 9.14 0.23
CA PHE A 103 -8.17 8.37 0.33
C PHE A 103 -7.18 9.13 1.20
N HIS A 104 -6.42 8.40 2.00
CA HIS A 104 -5.52 9.00 2.96
C HIS A 104 -4.26 8.15 3.14
N GLY A 105 -3.19 8.80 3.60
CA GLY A 105 -2.02 8.16 4.16
C GLY A 105 -2.15 7.98 5.68
N GLN A 106 -1.02 7.77 6.35
CA GLN A 106 -1.01 7.61 7.80
C GLN A 106 -1.56 8.86 8.50
N HIS A 107 -2.23 8.66 9.63
CA HIS A 107 -2.87 9.71 10.43
C HIS A 107 -3.90 10.55 9.66
N GLY A 108 -4.58 9.94 8.68
CA GLY A 108 -5.68 10.59 7.94
C GLY A 108 -5.24 11.69 6.97
N ARG A 109 -3.94 11.85 6.70
CA ARG A 109 -3.44 12.86 5.75
C ARG A 109 -3.99 12.58 4.35
N PRO A 110 -4.55 13.56 3.63
CA PRO A 110 -5.13 13.32 2.31
C PRO A 110 -4.13 12.70 1.32
N TRP A 111 -4.57 11.71 0.56
CA TRP A 111 -3.87 11.17 -0.59
C TRP A 111 -4.61 11.58 -1.87
N GLN A 112 -3.95 12.34 -2.74
CA GLN A 112 -4.57 12.82 -3.98
C GLN A 112 -4.65 11.72 -5.02
N THR A 113 -5.83 11.56 -5.65
CA THR A 113 -6.08 10.57 -6.69
C THR A 113 -5.92 11.19 -8.08
N LEU A 114 -4.69 11.26 -8.58
CA LEU A 114 -4.44 11.78 -9.92
C LEU A 114 -4.63 10.69 -10.98
N PRO A 115 -5.18 11.02 -12.16
CA PRO A 115 -5.38 10.06 -13.24
C PRO A 115 -4.09 9.32 -13.63
N GLY A 116 -4.22 8.02 -13.89
CA GLY A 116 -3.10 7.16 -14.29
C GLY A 116 -2.26 6.60 -13.14
N ASN A 117 -2.52 6.99 -11.89
CA ASN A 117 -1.85 6.44 -10.71
C ASN A 117 -2.55 5.19 -10.15
N LEU A 118 -1.82 4.45 -9.32
CA LEU A 118 -2.35 3.29 -8.60
C LEU A 118 -2.82 3.68 -7.21
N HIS A 119 -4.09 3.37 -6.93
CA HIS A 119 -4.69 3.45 -5.60
C HIS A 119 -5.25 2.08 -5.27
N LEU A 120 -4.44 1.26 -4.61
CA LEU A 120 -4.73 -0.13 -4.34
C LEU A 120 -4.92 -0.32 -2.83
N ALA A 121 -6.02 -0.94 -2.43
CA ALA A 121 -6.16 -1.51 -1.10
C ALA A 121 -6.17 -3.03 -1.19
N GLY A 122 -5.87 -3.72 -0.12
CA GLY A 122 -6.07 -5.16 -0.08
C GLY A 122 -6.09 -5.75 1.31
N ALA A 123 -6.58 -6.98 1.39
CA ALA A 123 -6.68 -7.80 2.57
C ALA A 123 -6.00 -9.14 2.27
N TRP A 124 -5.04 -9.53 3.10
CA TRP A 124 -4.31 -10.79 3.04
C TRP A 124 -4.66 -11.64 4.26
N PRO A 125 -5.58 -12.60 4.14
CA PRO A 125 -5.84 -13.59 5.18
C PRO A 125 -4.56 -14.38 5.47
N CYS A 126 -4.27 -14.62 6.75
CA CYS A 126 -3.06 -15.35 7.18
C CYS A 126 -3.21 -15.91 8.60
N ASP A 127 -2.17 -16.61 9.07
CA ASP A 127 -2.10 -17.10 10.45
C ASP A 127 -0.72 -16.86 11.09
N LEU A 128 -0.32 -15.59 11.15
CA LEU A 128 0.98 -15.19 11.67
C LEU A 128 0.94 -14.92 13.18
N PRO A 129 2.05 -15.11 13.92
CA PRO A 129 2.13 -14.67 15.31
C PRO A 129 1.94 -13.15 15.43
N ALA A 130 1.21 -12.67 16.45
CA ALA A 130 1.00 -11.23 16.67
C ALA A 130 2.30 -10.41 16.75
N ALA A 131 3.39 -11.01 17.23
CA ALA A 131 4.71 -10.36 17.31
C ALA A 131 5.24 -9.88 15.95
N VAL A 132 4.88 -10.55 14.84
CA VAL A 132 5.28 -10.15 13.48
C VAL A 132 4.58 -8.85 13.05
N GLY A 133 3.48 -8.46 13.72
CA GLY A 133 2.69 -7.28 13.39
C GLY A 133 3.49 -5.99 13.30
N ARG A 134 4.50 -5.86 14.16
CA ARG A 134 5.40 -4.69 14.24
C ARG A 134 6.26 -4.51 12.98
N VAL A 135 6.62 -5.58 12.29
CA VAL A 135 7.52 -5.53 11.12
C VAL A 135 6.77 -5.59 9.79
N LEU A 136 5.47 -5.88 9.81
CA LEU A 136 4.64 -5.94 8.60
C LEU A 136 4.62 -4.67 7.75
N PRO A 137 4.81 -3.44 8.26
CA PRO A 137 4.96 -2.26 7.40
C PRO A 137 6.14 -2.35 6.42
N ALA A 138 7.15 -3.18 6.70
CA ALA A 138 8.26 -3.42 5.78
C ALA A 138 7.82 -4.15 4.50
N TRP A 139 6.82 -5.03 4.61
CA TRP A 139 6.38 -5.90 3.51
C TRP A 139 5.95 -5.11 2.27
N PRO A 140 4.94 -4.23 2.34
CA PRO A 140 4.53 -3.48 1.17
C PRO A 140 5.55 -2.42 0.78
N ALA A 141 6.36 -1.89 1.71
CA ALA A 141 7.41 -0.93 1.40
C ALA A 141 8.52 -1.54 0.53
N VAL A 142 9.00 -2.75 0.87
CA VAL A 142 10.01 -3.48 0.10
C VAL A 142 9.46 -3.91 -1.26
N ALA A 143 8.25 -4.49 -1.29
CA ALA A 143 7.60 -4.89 -2.54
C ALA A 143 7.44 -3.70 -3.51
N LEU A 144 7.16 -2.50 -2.97
CA LEU A 144 6.98 -1.31 -3.76
C LEU A 144 8.30 -0.69 -4.21
N ALA A 145 9.35 -0.73 -3.38
CA ALA A 145 10.70 -0.32 -3.80
C ALA A 145 11.21 -1.17 -4.97
N GLU A 146 11.00 -2.49 -4.91
CA GLU A 146 11.34 -3.42 -6.00
C GLU A 146 10.52 -3.16 -7.26
N ALA A 147 9.21 -2.97 -7.11
CA ALA A 147 8.36 -2.62 -8.24
C ALA A 147 8.81 -1.31 -8.90
N VAL A 148 9.15 -0.29 -8.12
CA VAL A 148 9.66 0.98 -8.64
C VAL A 148 11.00 0.80 -9.38
N ALA A 149 11.92 0.00 -8.82
CA ALA A 149 13.22 -0.27 -9.45
C ALA A 149 13.04 -0.94 -10.82
N ASP A 150 12.14 -1.91 -10.93
CA ASP A 150 11.89 -2.62 -12.18
C ASP A 150 11.11 -1.79 -13.20
N LEU A 151 10.21 -0.92 -12.75
CA LEU A 151 9.38 -0.09 -13.61
C LEU A 151 10.10 1.17 -14.10
N ALA A 152 11.24 1.53 -13.49
CA ALA A 152 12.08 2.66 -13.88
C ALA A 152 13.58 2.29 -13.82
N PRO A 153 14.04 1.32 -14.64
CA PRO A 153 15.39 0.76 -14.54
C PRO A 153 16.51 1.73 -14.92
N LEU A 154 16.18 2.83 -15.61
CA LEU A 154 17.11 3.91 -15.97
C LEU A 154 16.99 5.12 -15.04
N GLY A 155 16.10 5.06 -14.05
CA GLY A 155 15.88 6.12 -13.07
C GLY A 155 16.84 6.01 -11.87
N PRO A 156 16.74 6.96 -10.92
CA PRO A 156 17.43 6.84 -9.64
C PRO A 156 17.05 5.54 -8.92
N GLU A 157 17.95 5.00 -8.11
CA GLU A 157 17.62 3.85 -7.27
C GLU A 157 16.55 4.25 -6.23
N PRO A 158 15.44 3.50 -6.09
CA PRO A 158 14.43 3.81 -5.09
C PRO A 158 14.99 3.65 -3.68
N ARG A 159 14.42 4.38 -2.71
CA ARG A 159 14.78 4.26 -1.29
C ARG A 159 13.55 4.30 -0.41
N ILE A 160 13.56 3.59 0.70
CA ILE A 160 12.48 3.59 1.68
C ILE A 160 12.79 4.63 2.75
N LYS A 161 11.98 5.69 2.82
CA LYS A 161 11.94 6.58 3.96
C LYS A 161 11.07 5.95 5.05
N TRP A 162 11.70 5.78 6.21
CA TRP A 162 11.09 5.13 7.35
C TRP A 162 9.74 5.81 7.74
N VAL A 163 8.66 5.05 7.96
CA VAL A 163 8.58 3.58 7.84
C VAL A 163 8.14 3.07 6.46
N ASN A 164 7.43 3.88 5.67
CA ASN A 164 6.48 3.37 4.67
C ASN A 164 6.46 4.15 3.33
N ASP A 165 7.29 5.17 3.20
CA ASP A 165 7.33 6.02 2.00
C ASP A 165 8.44 5.55 1.07
N VAL A 166 8.14 5.40 -0.23
CA VAL A 166 9.16 5.11 -1.25
C VAL A 166 9.54 6.40 -1.95
N LEU A 167 10.84 6.68 -1.96
CA LEU A 167 11.46 7.83 -2.58
C LEU A 167 12.14 7.41 -3.88
N LEU A 168 12.15 8.31 -4.85
CA LEU A 168 12.86 8.21 -6.10
C LEU A 168 13.55 9.55 -6.37
N GLY A 169 14.88 9.56 -6.38
CA GLY A 169 15.65 10.81 -6.47
C GLY A 169 15.39 11.78 -5.32
N GLY A 170 15.10 11.27 -4.11
CA GLY A 170 14.78 12.07 -2.92
C GLY A 170 13.34 12.60 -2.84
N ALA A 171 12.54 12.43 -3.91
CA ALA A 171 11.13 12.79 -3.93
C ALA A 171 10.23 11.57 -3.70
N LYS A 172 9.10 11.75 -3.01
CA LYS A 172 8.14 10.67 -2.73
C LYS A 172 7.41 10.25 -4.00
N VAL A 173 7.59 8.99 -4.40
CA VAL A 173 6.87 8.37 -5.53
C VAL A 173 5.73 7.48 -5.07
N ALA A 174 5.83 6.93 -3.86
CA ALA A 174 4.84 6.00 -3.35
C ALA A 174 4.73 6.05 -1.82
N GLY A 175 3.63 5.52 -1.29
CA GLY A 175 3.40 5.38 0.14
C GLY A 175 2.50 4.19 0.43
N THR A 176 2.71 3.57 1.59
CA THR A 176 1.96 2.38 1.99
C THR A 176 1.27 2.56 3.34
N LEU A 177 0.17 1.85 3.53
CA LEU A 177 -0.51 1.66 4.80
C LEU A 177 -0.49 0.18 5.16
N THR A 178 -0.40 -0.10 6.46
CA THR A 178 -0.50 -1.47 6.96
C THR A 178 -1.31 -1.46 8.24
N ALA A 179 -2.27 -2.37 8.33
CA ALA A 179 -2.98 -2.68 9.57
C ALA A 179 -3.16 -4.19 9.68
N VAL A 180 -3.37 -4.66 10.90
CA VAL A 180 -3.62 -6.08 11.16
C VAL A 180 -4.88 -6.25 11.97
N ARG A 181 -5.55 -7.39 11.79
CA ARG A 181 -6.53 -7.88 12.78
C ARG A 181 -5.93 -9.04 13.53
N VAL A 182 -5.86 -8.91 14.85
CA VAL A 182 -5.35 -9.95 15.75
C VAL A 182 -6.53 -10.61 16.46
N VAL A 183 -6.57 -11.93 16.46
CA VAL A 183 -7.54 -12.75 17.20
C VAL A 183 -6.78 -13.84 17.93
N ALA A 184 -6.94 -13.92 19.25
CA ALA A 184 -6.27 -14.91 20.10
C ALA A 184 -4.74 -14.98 19.89
N GLY A 185 -4.07 -13.82 19.88
CA GLY A 185 -2.61 -13.72 19.73
C GLY A 185 -2.08 -14.01 18.31
N ARG A 186 -2.96 -14.18 17.32
CA ARG A 186 -2.59 -14.44 15.93
C ARG A 186 -3.16 -13.41 14.98
N ILE A 187 -2.37 -12.97 14.02
CA ILE A 187 -2.79 -12.09 12.93
C ILE A 187 -3.60 -12.93 11.96
N ARG A 188 -4.88 -12.57 11.80
CA ARG A 188 -5.81 -13.28 10.90
C ARG A 188 -5.92 -12.63 9.53
N VAL A 189 -5.57 -11.35 9.45
CA VAL A 189 -5.52 -10.60 8.20
C VAL A 189 -4.55 -9.43 8.32
N VAL A 190 -3.82 -9.20 7.24
CA VAL A 190 -3.05 -7.97 7.01
C VAL A 190 -3.79 -7.13 5.97
N PHE A 191 -4.13 -5.90 6.31
CA PHE A 191 -4.63 -4.91 5.37
C PHE A 191 -3.48 -4.07 4.86
N VAL A 192 -3.47 -3.80 3.56
CA VAL A 192 -2.49 -2.94 2.92
C VAL A 192 -3.19 -1.87 2.10
N GLY A 193 -2.69 -0.64 2.19
CA GLY A 193 -2.98 0.43 1.23
C GLY A 193 -1.72 0.77 0.47
N VAL A 194 -1.81 0.99 -0.83
CA VAL A 194 -0.70 1.37 -1.71
C VAL A 194 -1.16 2.54 -2.57
N GLY A 195 -0.45 3.65 -2.44
CA GLY A 195 -0.48 4.75 -3.39
C GLY A 195 0.83 4.78 -4.16
N LEU A 196 0.77 4.67 -5.49
CA LEU A 196 1.94 4.78 -6.36
C LEU A 196 1.67 5.76 -7.52
N ASN A 197 2.50 6.79 -7.60
CA ASN A 197 2.46 7.79 -8.65
C ASN A 197 3.12 7.23 -9.92
N LEU A 198 2.32 6.71 -10.85
CA LEU A 198 2.82 6.23 -12.14
C LEU A 198 2.91 7.37 -13.15
N ALA A 199 1.81 8.10 -13.34
CA ALA A 199 1.66 9.07 -14.42
C ALA A 199 1.84 10.52 -13.95
N ALA A 200 1.40 10.84 -12.73
CA ALA A 200 1.40 12.20 -12.22
C ALA A 200 1.68 12.24 -10.71
N ALA A 201 2.22 13.34 -10.24
CA ALA A 201 2.45 13.59 -8.82
C ALA A 201 1.78 14.91 -8.41
N PRO A 202 1.26 15.00 -7.18
CA PRO A 202 0.68 16.24 -6.70
C PRO A 202 1.76 17.32 -6.61
N ARG A 203 1.43 18.54 -7.04
CA ARG A 203 2.24 19.70 -6.72
C ARG A 203 2.00 20.05 -5.26
N LEU A 204 2.91 19.63 -4.40
CA LEU A 204 2.89 19.99 -2.99
C LEU A 204 3.44 21.40 -2.85
N VAL A 205 2.62 22.34 -2.39
CA VAL A 205 3.14 23.60 -1.87
C VAL A 205 3.76 23.26 -0.52
N THR A 206 5.08 23.05 -0.50
CA THR A 206 5.81 22.65 0.70
C THR A 206 5.91 23.84 1.65
N ALA A 207 4.85 24.09 2.43
CA ALA A 207 4.97 24.84 3.67
C ALA A 207 5.54 23.87 4.73
N GLY A 208 6.86 23.86 4.91
CA GLY A 208 7.57 23.02 5.90
C GLY A 208 8.16 21.72 5.34
N ALA A 209 8.48 20.78 6.24
CA ALA A 209 9.28 19.57 5.99
C ALA A 209 8.54 18.41 5.28
N ALA A 210 7.64 18.72 4.35
CA ALA A 210 7.07 17.72 3.45
C ALA A 210 8.05 17.46 2.30
N LEU A 211 8.33 16.19 2.00
CA LEU A 211 9.15 15.85 0.84
C LEU A 211 8.42 16.24 -0.45
N PRO A 212 9.16 16.67 -1.50
CA PRO A 212 8.57 16.82 -2.83
C PRO A 212 8.00 15.48 -3.30
N ALA A 213 6.99 15.53 -4.16
CA ALA A 213 6.42 14.33 -4.79
C ALA A 213 6.94 14.18 -6.23
N THR A 214 7.07 12.93 -6.68
CA THR A 214 7.41 12.59 -8.07
C THR A 214 6.55 11.43 -8.57
N ALA A 215 6.63 11.14 -9.85
CA ALA A 215 5.96 10.03 -10.53
C ALA A 215 6.96 9.26 -11.40
N LEU A 216 6.68 8.00 -11.70
CA LEU A 216 7.53 7.21 -12.59
C LEU A 216 7.66 7.88 -13.98
N ALA A 217 6.56 8.39 -14.53
CA ALA A 217 6.50 9.17 -15.78
C ALA A 217 7.48 10.35 -15.87
N ALA A 218 7.97 10.85 -14.73
CA ALA A 218 8.89 11.97 -14.67
C ALA A 218 10.38 11.56 -14.65
N VAL A 219 10.69 10.26 -14.62
CA VAL A 219 12.08 9.76 -14.59
C VAL A 219 12.44 8.96 -15.84
N PRO A 220 13.73 8.90 -16.23
CA PRO A 220 14.17 8.10 -17.36
C PRO A 220 13.77 6.62 -17.22
N GLY A 221 13.21 6.05 -18.29
CA GLY A 221 12.74 4.67 -18.31
C GLY A 221 11.46 4.39 -17.50
N GLY A 222 10.91 5.39 -16.79
CA GLY A 222 9.66 5.25 -16.05
C GLY A 222 8.48 5.71 -16.89
N ALA A 223 7.81 4.82 -17.61
CA ALA A 223 6.53 5.14 -18.24
C ALA A 223 5.60 3.90 -18.31
N PRO A 224 5.43 3.16 -17.20
CA PRO A 224 4.62 1.96 -17.25
C PRO A 224 3.14 2.31 -17.45
N SER A 225 2.45 1.47 -18.21
CA SER A 225 0.98 1.51 -18.20
C SER A 225 0.46 1.12 -16.82
N LEU A 226 -0.76 1.56 -16.48
CA LEU A 226 -1.41 1.21 -15.22
C LEU A 226 -1.48 -0.32 -15.01
N GLY A 227 -1.76 -1.08 -16.07
CA GLY A 227 -1.83 -2.54 -16.01
C GLY A 227 -0.48 -3.19 -15.67
N VAL A 228 0.62 -2.66 -16.24
CA VAL A 228 1.98 -3.14 -15.94
C VAL A 228 2.36 -2.79 -14.49
N GLY A 229 2.09 -1.56 -14.05
CA GLY A 229 2.32 -1.15 -12.67
C GLY A 229 1.53 -2.01 -11.67
N LEU A 230 0.24 -2.24 -11.93
CA LEU A 230 -0.62 -3.08 -11.10
C LEU A 230 -0.09 -4.51 -11.01
N ALA A 231 0.24 -5.11 -12.15
CA ALA A 231 0.77 -6.46 -12.21
C ALA A 231 2.05 -6.61 -11.38
N ARG A 232 2.98 -5.65 -11.54
CA ARG A 232 4.25 -5.67 -10.81
C ARG A 232 4.06 -5.52 -9.30
N VAL A 233 3.20 -4.58 -8.88
CA VAL A 233 2.89 -4.37 -7.45
C VAL A 233 2.22 -5.61 -6.84
N LEU A 234 1.19 -6.19 -7.48
CA LEU A 234 0.53 -7.40 -6.97
C LEU A 234 1.48 -8.60 -6.91
N SER A 235 2.30 -8.79 -7.94
CA SER A 235 3.32 -9.84 -7.98
C SER A 235 4.34 -9.67 -6.84
N GLY A 236 4.85 -8.46 -6.64
CA GLY A 236 5.79 -8.15 -5.55
C GLY A 236 5.17 -8.37 -4.17
N LEU A 237 3.95 -7.87 -3.94
CA LEU A 237 3.22 -8.09 -2.68
C LEU A 237 3.01 -9.59 -2.41
N ALA A 238 2.52 -10.35 -3.41
CA ALA A 238 2.29 -11.79 -3.27
C ALA A 238 3.59 -12.56 -2.97
N THR A 239 4.65 -12.26 -3.72
CA THR A 239 5.96 -12.92 -3.56
C THR A 239 6.54 -12.67 -2.17
N ARG A 240 6.57 -11.39 -1.75
CA ARG A 240 7.15 -11.00 -0.46
C ARG A 240 6.31 -11.48 0.72
N PHE A 241 4.99 -11.58 0.57
CA PHE A 241 4.12 -12.14 1.60
C PHE A 241 4.34 -13.65 1.75
N ALA A 242 4.43 -14.38 0.63
CA ALA A 242 4.68 -15.81 0.65
C ALA A 242 6.04 -16.15 1.30
N ALA A 243 7.09 -15.38 0.99
CA ALA A 243 8.39 -15.53 1.63
C ALA A 243 8.34 -15.22 3.13
N LEU A 244 7.62 -14.16 3.54
CA LEU A 244 7.42 -13.84 4.95
C LEU A 244 6.68 -14.96 5.71
N ASP A 245 5.68 -15.56 5.09
CA ASP A 245 4.87 -16.64 5.68
C ASP A 245 5.68 -17.94 5.82
N ALA A 246 6.52 -18.25 4.83
CA ALA A 246 7.36 -19.45 4.82
C ALA A 246 8.62 -19.34 5.69
N ASP A 247 9.36 -18.23 5.56
CA ASP A 247 10.73 -18.09 6.08
C ASP A 247 10.84 -17.10 7.26
N GLY A 248 9.74 -16.41 7.59
CA GLY A 248 9.74 -15.34 8.58
C GLY A 248 10.31 -14.01 8.08
N PRO A 249 10.45 -12.99 8.97
CA PRO A 249 10.71 -11.62 8.54
C PRO A 249 12.17 -11.28 8.25
N ALA A 250 13.12 -12.20 8.49
CA ALA A 250 14.55 -11.89 8.44
C ALA A 250 15.01 -11.37 7.07
N SER A 251 14.63 -12.05 5.99
CA SER A 251 14.96 -11.64 4.61
C SER A 251 14.29 -10.31 4.25
N LEU A 252 13.03 -10.13 4.64
CA LEU A 252 12.28 -8.90 4.44
C LEU A 252 12.95 -7.70 5.13
N LEU A 253 13.41 -7.88 6.37
CA LEU A 253 14.09 -6.83 7.13
C LEU A 253 15.48 -6.52 6.57
N ALA A 254 16.21 -7.51 6.09
CA ALA A 254 17.48 -7.30 5.39
C ALA A 254 17.29 -6.44 4.13
N ASP A 255 16.30 -6.76 3.31
CA ASP A 255 15.96 -5.96 2.12
C ASP A 255 15.47 -4.56 2.51
N TYR A 256 14.62 -4.43 3.54
CA TYR A 256 14.16 -3.14 4.03
C TYR A 256 15.32 -2.22 4.44
N ARG A 257 16.32 -2.77 5.16
CA ARG A 257 17.54 -2.04 5.55
C ARG A 257 18.39 -1.66 4.35
N ARG A 258 18.57 -2.57 3.40
CA ARG A 258 19.28 -2.33 2.14
C ARG A 258 18.67 -1.15 1.37
N TRP A 259 17.35 -1.09 1.32
CA TRP A 259 16.63 -0.02 0.63
C TRP A 259 16.50 1.27 1.47
N SER A 260 16.97 1.32 2.72
CA SER A 260 16.76 2.45 3.62
C SER A 260 17.32 3.76 3.09
N ALA A 261 16.52 4.83 3.14
CA ALA A 261 16.95 6.20 2.87
C ALA A 261 17.60 6.88 4.09
N VAL A 262 17.45 6.30 5.29
CA VAL A 262 17.72 7.01 6.55
C VAL A 262 18.95 6.52 7.29
N ILE A 263 19.38 5.26 7.11
CA ILE A 263 20.59 4.74 7.76
C ILE A 263 21.80 5.58 7.33
N GLY A 264 22.59 6.03 8.31
CA GLY A 264 23.74 6.90 8.11
C GLY A 264 23.42 8.40 7.97
N ARG A 265 22.15 8.81 8.06
CA ARG A 265 21.71 10.20 7.93
C ARG A 265 21.31 10.81 9.27
N ASP A 266 21.47 12.11 9.40
CA ASP A 266 20.94 12.88 10.53
C ASP A 266 19.46 13.17 10.32
N VAL A 267 18.65 12.90 11.35
CA VAL A 267 17.20 13.00 11.28
C VAL A 267 16.65 13.66 12.54
N VAL A 268 15.43 14.19 12.42
CA VAL A 268 14.59 14.65 13.52
C VAL A 268 13.29 13.86 13.46
N VAL A 269 12.87 13.30 14.59
CA VAL A 269 11.60 12.58 14.72
C VAL A 269 10.65 13.40 15.57
N TRP A 270 9.48 13.68 15.02
CA TRP A 270 8.42 14.46 15.68
C TRP A 270 7.27 13.56 16.10
N ALA A 271 6.49 14.00 17.09
CA ALA A 271 5.23 13.35 17.41
C ALA A 271 4.25 13.46 16.23
N ASP A 272 3.40 12.45 16.10
CA ASP A 272 2.32 12.47 15.11
C ASP A 272 1.31 13.57 15.51
N GLY A 273 1.26 14.67 14.76
CA GLY A 273 0.43 15.84 15.10
C GLY A 273 1.09 17.19 14.79
N GLY A 274 2.41 17.23 14.58
CA GLY A 274 3.10 18.40 14.03
C GLY A 274 4.37 18.80 14.79
N THR A 275 5.06 19.79 14.23
CA THR A 275 6.38 20.29 14.68
C THR A 275 6.29 21.42 15.72
N GLY A 276 5.10 21.69 16.27
CA GLY A 276 4.86 22.72 17.29
C GLY A 276 5.26 22.32 18.71
N CYS A 277 5.76 21.10 18.89
CA CYS A 277 6.27 20.55 20.14
C CYS A 277 7.73 20.12 19.96
N ALA A 278 8.46 19.94 21.07
CA ALA A 278 9.84 19.45 21.00
C ALA A 278 9.91 18.11 20.25
N PRO A 279 10.97 17.86 19.46
CA PRO A 279 11.12 16.60 18.75
C PRO A 279 11.21 15.44 19.75
N LEU A 280 10.65 14.29 19.39
CA LEU A 280 10.76 13.05 20.17
C LEU A 280 12.21 12.61 20.29
N ALA A 281 12.97 12.76 19.19
CA ALA A 281 14.40 12.50 19.16
C ALA A 281 15.04 13.20 17.96
N ALA A 282 16.34 13.46 18.03
CA ALA A 282 17.15 13.90 16.91
C ALA A 282 18.53 13.28 16.98
N GLY A 283 19.11 12.95 15.83
CA GLY A 283 20.45 12.38 15.75
C GLY A 283 20.70 11.59 14.49
N ARG A 284 21.91 11.03 14.39
CA ARG A 284 22.30 10.16 13.28
C ARG A 284 21.67 8.78 13.43
N VAL A 285 20.97 8.31 12.41
CA VAL A 285 20.48 6.92 12.35
C VAL A 285 21.66 5.99 12.13
N THR A 286 21.92 5.11 13.09
CA THR A 286 23.00 4.11 12.99
C THR A 286 22.49 2.76 12.48
N ALA A 287 21.24 2.43 12.78
CA ALA A 287 20.61 1.18 12.33
C ALA A 287 19.08 1.28 12.35
N ILE A 288 18.44 0.26 11.77
CA ILE A 288 17.03 -0.06 11.99
C ILE A 288 17.00 -1.45 12.61
N ASP A 289 16.45 -1.60 13.82
CA ASP A 289 16.46 -2.86 14.56
C ASP A 289 15.49 -3.91 13.98
N ASP A 290 15.46 -5.11 14.55
CA ASP A 290 14.59 -6.21 14.08
C ASP A 290 13.10 -5.98 14.37
N GLY A 291 12.77 -4.94 15.16
CA GLY A 291 11.43 -4.46 15.43
C GLY A 291 11.04 -3.24 14.58
N LEU A 292 11.75 -2.98 13.48
CA LEU A 292 11.56 -1.83 12.59
C LEU A 292 11.77 -0.46 13.26
N GLY A 293 12.40 -0.42 14.43
CA GLY A 293 12.70 0.81 15.18
C GLY A 293 13.98 1.49 14.69
N LEU A 294 13.99 2.82 14.70
CA LEU A 294 15.19 3.61 14.40
C LEU A 294 16.14 3.61 15.59
N VAL A 295 17.39 3.21 15.37
CA VAL A 295 18.47 3.37 16.35
C VAL A 295 19.22 4.65 16.04
N LEU A 296 19.22 5.60 16.98
CA LEU A 296 19.93 6.87 16.84
C LEU A 296 21.19 6.87 17.71
N ALA A 297 22.28 7.46 17.19
CA ALA A 297 23.53 7.61 17.93
C ALA A 297 23.30 8.36 19.25
N GLY A 298 23.69 7.76 20.37
CA GLY A 298 23.54 8.35 21.71
C GLY A 298 22.13 8.29 22.30
N HIS A 299 21.14 7.69 21.62
CA HIS A 299 19.78 7.54 22.14
C HIS A 299 19.62 6.16 22.84
N PRO A 300 19.04 6.08 24.05
CA PRO A 300 19.04 4.87 24.89
C PRO A 300 18.13 3.72 24.41
N GLY A 301 17.43 3.88 23.29
CA GLY A 301 16.54 2.88 22.74
C GLY A 301 16.04 3.25 21.35
N SER A 302 15.30 2.33 20.72
CA SER A 302 14.81 2.53 19.37
C SER A 302 13.55 3.39 19.32
N ILE A 303 13.45 4.26 18.32
CA ILE A 303 12.26 5.05 18.04
C ILE A 303 11.33 4.25 17.14
N THR A 304 10.09 4.03 17.58
CA THR A 304 9.16 3.10 16.91
C THR A 304 7.92 3.78 16.34
N ALA A 305 7.77 5.08 16.54
CA ALA A 305 6.64 5.88 16.08
C ALA A 305 7.07 7.34 15.88
N GLY A 306 6.24 8.10 15.18
CA GLY A 306 6.46 9.50 14.89
C GLY A 306 6.82 9.77 13.43
N ARG A 307 6.92 11.06 13.11
CA ARG A 307 7.23 11.56 11.78
C ARG A 307 8.72 11.88 11.67
N LEU A 308 9.41 11.13 10.82
CA LEU A 308 10.81 11.40 10.50
C LEU A 308 10.96 12.48 9.44
N GLU A 309 11.89 13.40 9.68
CA GLU A 309 12.36 14.42 8.76
C GLU A 309 13.89 14.34 8.67
N PHE A 310 14.43 14.53 7.45
CA PHE A 310 15.87 14.66 7.30
C PHE A 310 16.31 15.99 7.89
N SER A 311 17.38 16.00 8.69
CA SER A 311 18.00 17.27 9.06
C SER A 311 18.58 17.88 7.80
N GLU A 312 18.34 19.18 7.57
CA GLU A 312 19.15 19.93 6.61
C GLU A 312 20.60 19.86 7.10
N SER A 313 21.51 19.48 6.21
CA SER A 313 22.94 19.62 6.45
C SER A 313 23.20 21.11 6.68
N ARG A 314 23.55 21.46 7.92
CA ARG A 314 24.15 22.76 8.24
C ARG A 314 25.46 22.94 7.50
#